data_AF-A0A7C4WEW6-F1
#
_entry.id   AF-A0A7C4WEW6-F1
#
_cell.length_a   1.000
_cell.length_b   1.000
_cell.length_c   1.000
_cell.angle_alpha   90.00
_cell.angle_beta   90.00
_cell.angle_gamma   90.00
#
_symmetry.space_group_name_H-M   'P 1'
#
loop_
_entity.id
_entity.type
_entity.pdbx_description
1 polymer ?
#
loop_
_entity_poly.entity_id
_entity_poly.type
_entity_poly.pdbx_seq_one_letter_code
_entity_poly.pdbx_strand_id
1 'polypeptide(L)'
;METPERIVELQFSWRSIQGPRVAARFRAVVEEEDPVMRRVFCRLVTLLEVQIPPGVEDPVLTRERLQALEGKRVKVPEEALQGLTLPLKRETLTGGLRIPYFGE
;
A
#
# COMPACT_ATOMS: atom_id res chain seq x y z
N MET A 1 -27.69 7.93 4.02
CA MET A 1 -27.24 7.69 2.63
C MET A 1 -25.88 7.02 2.74
N GLU A 2 -25.82 5.71 2.51
CA GLU A 2 -24.55 5.00 2.43
C GLU A 2 -23.91 5.39 1.11
N THR A 3 -22.84 6.17 1.17
CA THR A 3 -22.00 6.42 -0.01
C THR A 3 -21.49 5.06 -0.48
N PRO A 4 -21.64 4.69 -1.77
CA PRO A 4 -21.12 3.41 -2.25
C PRO A 4 -19.64 3.34 -1.90
N GLU A 5 -19.22 2.28 -1.21
CA GLU A 5 -17.82 2.03 -0.87
C GLU A 5 -17.01 2.05 -2.17
N ARG A 6 -16.27 3.15 -2.40
CA ARG A 6 -15.50 3.31 -3.63
C ARG A 6 -14.30 2.39 -3.57
N ILE A 7 -14.39 1.29 -4.31
CA ILE A 7 -13.32 0.30 -4.43
C ILE A 7 -12.28 0.80 -5.43
N VAL A 8 -11.02 0.77 -5.02
CA VAL A 8 -9.86 1.18 -5.80
C VAL A 8 -8.75 0.13 -5.72
N GLU A 9 -7.76 0.26 -6.59
CA GLU A 9 -6.55 -0.57 -6.53
C GLU A 9 -5.34 0.31 -6.24
N LEU A 10 -4.57 -0.09 -5.24
CA LEU A 10 -3.36 0.61 -4.83
C LEU A 10 -2.15 -0.24 -5.14
N GLN A 11 -1.11 0.39 -5.67
CA GLN A 11 0.16 -0.25 -5.98
C GLN A 11 1.24 0.34 -5.09
N PHE A 12 1.99 -0.55 -4.44
CA PHE A 12 3.07 -0.19 -3.53
C PHE A 12 4.34 -0.89 -3.95
N SER A 13 5.49 -0.25 -3.70
CA SER A 13 6.79 -0.88 -3.90
C SER A 13 7.71 -0.59 -2.72
N TRP A 14 8.53 -1.56 -2.34
CA TRP A 14 9.51 -1.43 -1.27
C TRP A 14 10.88 -1.86 -1.77
N ARG A 15 11.92 -1.21 -1.28
CA ARG A 15 13.30 -1.61 -1.57
C ARG A 15 13.71 -2.79 -0.67
N SER A 16 14.14 -3.89 -1.26
CA SER A 16 14.78 -5.02 -0.59
C SER A 16 16.12 -4.60 0.02
N ILE A 17 16.56 -5.28 1.09
CA ILE A 17 17.92 -5.10 1.63
C ILE A 17 19.00 -5.44 0.58
N GLN A 18 18.66 -6.27 -0.39
CA GLN A 18 19.55 -6.68 -1.47
C GLN A 18 19.58 -5.65 -2.62
N GLY A 19 18.70 -4.64 -2.60
CA GLY A 19 18.65 -3.56 -3.59
C GLY A 19 17.41 -3.53 -4.48
N PRO A 20 16.95 -4.66 -5.08
CA PRO A 20 15.78 -4.68 -5.95
C PRO A 20 14.49 -4.24 -5.25
N ARG A 21 13.47 -3.86 -6.03
CA ARG A 21 12.16 -3.52 -5.49
C ARG A 21 11.21 -4.71 -5.54
N VAL A 22 10.49 -4.91 -4.45
CA VAL A 22 9.31 -5.79 -4.40
C VAL A 22 8.08 -4.92 -4.52
N ALA A 23 7.16 -5.28 -5.41
CA ALA A 23 5.90 -4.56 -5.58
C ALA A 23 4.72 -5.40 -5.12
N ALA A 24 3.65 -4.74 -4.67
CA ALA A 24 2.41 -5.40 -4.32
C ALA A 24 1.21 -4.54 -4.72
N ARG A 25 0.15 -5.21 -5.16
CA ARG A 25 -1.11 -4.60 -5.54
C ARG A 25 -2.20 -5.03 -4.58
N PHE A 26 -2.93 -4.05 -4.06
CA PHE A 26 -4.03 -4.27 -3.13
C PHE A 26 -5.33 -3.73 -3.69
N ARG A 27 -6.41 -4.45 -3.44
CA ARG A 27 -7.76 -3.89 -3.46
C ARG A 27 -7.97 -3.09 -2.18
N ALA A 28 -8.50 -1.88 -2.29
CA ALA A 28 -8.76 -1.02 -1.15
C ALA A 28 -10.14 -0.34 -1.27
N VAL A 29 -10.70 0.06 -0.15
CA VAL A 29 -11.93 0.87 -0.08
C VAL A 29 -11.55 2.28 0.37
N VAL A 30 -12.00 3.30 -0.36
CA VAL A 30 -11.87 4.69 0.06
C VAL A 30 -12.82 4.95 1.21
N GLU A 31 -12.27 5.39 2.34
CA GLU A 31 -13.03 5.72 3.55
C GLU A 31 -13.27 7.22 3.67
N GLU A 32 -12.30 8.04 3.28
CA GLU A 32 -12.33 9.50 3.46
C GLU A 32 -11.41 10.18 2.44
N GLU A 33 -11.82 11.33 1.93
CA GLU A 33 -11.04 12.18 1.03
C GLU A 33 -10.68 13.49 1.74
N ASP A 34 -9.42 13.90 1.63
CA ASP A 34 -8.86 15.14 2.17
C ASP A 34 -8.51 16.06 0.99
N PRO A 35 -9.47 16.86 0.48
CA PRO A 35 -9.28 17.68 -0.72
C PRO A 35 -8.29 18.83 -0.51
N VAL A 36 -8.04 19.23 0.74
CA VAL A 36 -7.08 20.29 1.07
C VAL A 36 -5.66 19.78 0.86
N MET A 37 -5.38 18.56 1.31
CA MET A 37 -4.06 17.94 1.16
C MET A 37 -3.90 17.11 -0.11
N ARG A 38 -4.96 16.98 -0.93
CA ARG A 38 -5.03 16.08 -2.09
C ARG A 38 -4.68 14.64 -1.74
N ARG A 39 -5.29 14.14 -0.67
CA ARG A 39 -5.02 12.81 -0.13
C ARG A 39 -6.30 12.03 0.09
N VAL A 40 -6.14 10.72 0.10
CA VAL A 40 -7.23 9.78 0.28
C VAL A 40 -6.85 8.77 1.35
N PHE A 41 -7.78 8.54 2.27
CA PHE A 41 -7.68 7.47 3.24
C PHE A 41 -8.37 6.23 2.69
N CYS A 42 -7.62 5.15 2.58
CA CYS A 42 -8.13 3.88 2.11
C CYS A 42 -7.92 2.79 3.16
N ARG A 43 -8.81 1.81 3.21
CA ARG A 43 -8.58 0.54 3.92
C ARG A 43 -8.15 -0.51 2.92
N LEU A 44 -7.00 -1.15 3.14
CA LEU A 44 -6.58 -2.30 2.34
C LEU A 44 -7.48 -3.48 2.65
N VAL A 45 -8.01 -4.15 1.63
CA VAL A 45 -8.99 -5.24 1.79
C VAL A 45 -8.41 -6.57 1.34
N THR A 46 -7.73 -6.60 0.20
CA THR A 46 -7.23 -7.85 -0.38
C THR A 46 -5.91 -7.60 -1.11
N LEU A 47 -4.91 -8.43 -0.83
CA LEU A 47 -3.68 -8.52 -1.59
C LEU A 47 -3.96 -9.28 -2.90
N LEU A 48 -3.87 -8.57 -4.03
CA LEU A 48 -4.14 -9.11 -5.35
C LEU A 48 -2.90 -9.78 -5.94
N GLU A 49 -1.75 -9.11 -5.84
CA GLU A 49 -0.51 -9.56 -6.47
C GLU A 49 0.70 -9.12 -5.66
N VAL A 50 1.76 -9.95 -5.68
CA VAL A 50 3.10 -9.59 -5.22
C VAL A 50 4.09 -9.94 -6.32
N GLN A 51 4.91 -8.97 -6.70
CA GLN A 51 6.00 -9.13 -7.66
C GLN A 51 7.33 -9.09 -6.89
N ILE A 52 7.93 -10.26 -6.71
CA ILE A 52 9.26 -10.43 -6.10
C ILE A 52 10.23 -10.77 -7.23
N PRO A 53 11.29 -9.96 -7.45
CA PRO A 53 12.30 -10.29 -8.45
C PRO A 53 13.00 -11.63 -8.14
N PRO A 54 13.39 -12.40 -9.17
CA PRO A 54 14.05 -13.69 -8.96
C PRO A 54 15.36 -13.53 -8.17
N GLY A 55 15.60 -14.43 -7.22
CA GLY A 55 16.78 -14.40 -6.35
C GLY A 55 16.70 -13.36 -5.22
N VAL A 56 15.58 -12.65 -5.07
CA VAL A 56 15.37 -11.77 -3.91
C VAL A 56 14.84 -12.57 -2.74
N GLU A 57 15.65 -12.65 -1.69
CA GLU A 57 15.30 -13.26 -0.41
C GLU A 57 15.28 -12.16 0.66
N ASP A 58 14.08 -11.77 1.08
CA ASP A 58 13.90 -10.72 2.08
C ASP A 58 12.89 -11.15 3.14
N PRO A 59 13.27 -11.20 4.43
CA PRO A 59 12.44 -11.78 5.49
C PRO A 59 11.18 -10.95 5.81
N VAL A 60 11.09 -9.70 5.33
CA VAL A 60 9.92 -8.85 5.55
C VAL A 60 9.16 -8.53 4.27
N LEU A 61 9.76 -8.69 3.09
CA LEU A 61 9.09 -8.52 1.79
C LEU A 61 8.59 -9.85 1.21
N THR A 62 7.97 -10.65 2.08
CA THR A 62 7.32 -11.90 1.68
C THR A 62 5.83 -11.66 1.43
N ARG A 63 5.20 -12.53 0.65
CA ARG A 63 3.76 -12.48 0.40
C ARG A 63 2.95 -12.47 1.69
N GLU A 64 3.30 -13.31 2.66
CA GLU A 64 2.62 -13.43 3.95
C GLU A 64 2.69 -12.12 4.76
N ARG A 65 3.85 -11.46 4.77
CA ARG A 65 4.04 -10.18 5.48
C ARG A 65 3.28 -9.04 4.81
N LEU A 66 3.24 -9.02 3.48
CA LEU A 66 2.45 -8.05 2.73
C LEU A 66 0.95 -8.29 2.91
N GLN A 67 0.53 -9.56 3.00
CA GLN A 67 -0.87 -9.90 3.26
C GLN A 67 -1.32 -9.43 4.66
N ALA A 68 -0.42 -9.39 5.65
CA ALA A 68 -0.71 -8.85 6.97
C ALA A 68 -1.02 -7.33 6.99
N LEU A 69 -0.87 -6.64 5.85
CA LEU A 69 -1.34 -5.26 5.66
C LEU A 69 -2.84 -5.16 5.36
N GLU A 70 -3.51 -6.26 5.02
CA GLU A 70 -4.97 -6.30 4.88
C GLU A 70 -5.64 -5.83 6.19
N GLY A 71 -6.71 -5.06 6.04
CA GLY A 71 -7.41 -4.38 7.14
C GLY A 71 -6.75 -3.09 7.62
N LYS A 72 -5.52 -2.76 7.21
CA LYS A 72 -4.85 -1.51 7.61
C LYS A 72 -5.43 -0.32 6.84
N ARG A 73 -5.59 0.79 7.56
CA ARG A 73 -5.91 2.11 6.99
C ARG A 73 -4.61 2.79 6.53
N VAL A 74 -4.64 3.36 5.33
CA VAL A 74 -3.51 3.98 4.64
C VAL A 74 -3.88 5.38 4.17
N LYS A 75 -2.94 6.33 4.23
CA LYS A 75 -3.12 7.67 3.63
C LYS A 75 -2.22 7.78 2.39
N VAL A 76 -2.83 7.92 1.23
CA VAL A 76 -2.15 7.98 -0.09
C VAL A 76 -2.49 9.29 -0.82
N PRO A 77 -1.64 9.77 -1.75
CA PRO A 77 -2.01 10.84 -2.67
C PRO A 77 -3.15 10.40 -3.61
N GLU A 78 -3.93 11.35 -4.11
CA GLU A 78 -5.01 11.06 -5.08
C GLU A 78 -4.49 10.37 -6.35
N GLU A 79 -3.28 10.67 -6.79
CA GLU A 79 -2.64 10.02 -7.94
C GLU A 79 -2.47 8.50 -7.78
N ALA A 80 -2.41 8.01 -6.52
CA ALA A 80 -2.38 6.57 -6.25
C ALA A 80 -3.63 5.85 -6.76
N LEU A 81 -4.78 6.55 -6.78
CA LEU A 81 -6.04 6.00 -7.30
C LEU A 81 -6.01 5.82 -8.82
N GLN A 82 -5.05 6.45 -9.51
CA GLN A 82 -4.87 6.36 -10.96
C GLN A 82 -3.84 5.30 -11.37
N GLY A 83 -3.44 4.42 -10.45
CA GLY A 83 -2.50 3.33 -10.71
C GLY A 83 -1.03 3.70 -10.51
N LEU A 84 -0.73 4.85 -9.90
CA LEU A 84 0.65 5.19 -9.52
C LEU A 84 1.18 4.17 -8.51
N THR A 85 2.36 3.60 -8.81
CA THR A 85 3.07 2.76 -7.85
C THR A 85 3.78 3.63 -6.82
N LEU A 86 3.34 3.55 -5.56
CA LEU A 86 3.91 4.35 -4.49
C LEU A 86 5.18 3.69 -3.93
N PRO A 87 6.34 4.39 -3.96
CA PRO A 87 7.56 3.92 -3.31
C PRO A 87 7.46 4.08 -1.79
N LEU A 88 7.64 3.00 -1.06
CA LEU A 88 7.48 2.97 0.38
C LEU A 88 8.76 2.59 1.10
N LYS A 89 8.93 3.16 2.30
CA LYS A 89 9.99 2.76 3.22
C LYS A 89 9.66 1.41 3.84
N ARG A 90 10.68 0.58 4.06
CA ARG A 90 10.54 -0.75 4.70
C ARG A 90 9.88 -0.67 6.07
N GLU A 91 10.10 0.41 6.81
CA GLU A 91 9.53 0.67 8.14
C GLU A 91 7.99 0.70 8.13
N THR A 92 7.36 0.91 6.97
CA THR A 92 5.90 0.82 6.84
C THR A 92 5.36 -0.60 7.04
N LEU A 93 6.20 -1.63 6.91
CA LEU A 93 5.84 -3.04 7.06
C LEU A 93 5.90 -3.53 8.50
N THR A 94 6.66 -2.86 9.36
CA THR A 94 6.88 -3.29 10.75
C THR A 94 5.84 -2.75 11.71
N GLY A 95 4.82 -2.04 11.22
CA GLY A 95 3.70 -1.55 12.03
C GLY A 95 4.06 -0.41 12.98
N GLY A 96 5.26 0.18 12.88
CA GLY A 96 5.68 1.33 13.69
C GLY A 96 4.90 2.61 13.42
N LEU A 97 4.14 2.68 12.31
CA LEU A 97 3.31 3.81 11.94
C LEU A 97 1.83 3.49 12.21
N ARG A 98 1.21 4.25 13.13
CA ARG A 98 -0.20 4.08 13.54
C ARG A 98 -1.19 4.27 12.38
N ILE A 99 -0.83 5.12 11.42
CA ILE A 99 -1.44 5.22 10.08
C ILE A 99 -0.23 5.44 9.16
N PRO A 100 0.20 4.42 8.41
CA PRO A 100 1.34 4.63 7.52
C PRO A 100 0.94 5.67 6.46
N TYR A 101 1.72 6.75 6.47
CA TYR A 101 1.66 7.81 5.49
C TYR A 101 2.51 7.40 4.29
N PHE A 102 1.90 7.38 3.11
CA PHE A 102 2.52 6.93 1.88
C PHE A 102 2.49 8.06 0.86
N GLY A 103 3.19 9.14 1.18
CA GLY A 103 3.55 10.18 0.23
C GLY A 103 5.05 10.45 0.38
N GLU A 104 5.67 10.79 -0.73
CA GLU A 104 7.12 10.98 -0.94
C GLU A 104 7.86 11.66 0.21
#